data_AF-A0A842TSF8-F1
#
_entry.id   AF-A0A842TSF8-F1
#
_cell.length_a   1.000
_cell.length_b   1.000
_cell.length_c   1.000
_cell.angle_alpha   90.00
_cell.angle_beta   90.00
_cell.angle_gamma   90.00
#
_symmetry.space_group_name_H-M   'P 1'
#
loop_
_entity.id
_entity.type
_entity.pdbx_description
1 polymer ?
#
loop_
_entity_poly.entity_id
_entity_poly.type
_entity_poly.pdbx_seq_one_letter_code
_entity_poly.pdbx_strand_id
1 'polypeptide(L)'
;MNYKVKSAITVSVLIAFMLSVGIMINNFESEITGAAIAPVCECSEDADCDDDDRCTEDICLYPESCEASLCVHDKIESCTQ
;
A
#
# COMPACT_ATOMS: atom_id res chain seq x y z
N MET A 1 3.15 -46.96 21.14
CA MET A 1 3.04 -45.56 21.62
C MET A 1 1.67 -45.35 22.24
N ASN A 2 1.62 -45.05 23.55
CA ASN A 2 0.38 -44.96 24.33
C ASN A 2 -0.46 -43.73 23.90
N TYR A 3 -1.79 -43.82 23.99
CA TYR A 3 -2.72 -42.75 23.60
C TYR A 3 -2.44 -41.41 24.31
N LYS A 4 -1.94 -41.47 25.56
CA LYS A 4 -1.47 -40.30 26.32
C LYS A 4 -0.31 -39.57 25.62
N VAL A 5 0.62 -40.32 25.03
CA VAL A 5 1.79 -39.78 24.31
C VAL A 5 1.36 -39.21 22.95
N LYS A 6 0.46 -39.90 22.23
CA LYS A 6 -0.10 -39.39 20.97
C LYS A 6 -0.85 -38.07 21.17
N SER A 7 -1.71 -38.02 22.18
CA SER A 7 -2.47 -36.80 22.53
C SER A 7 -1.56 -35.64 22.90
N ALA A 8 -0.52 -35.89 23.72
CA ALA A 8 0.45 -34.87 24.07
C ALA A 8 1.18 -34.31 22.84
N ILE A 9 1.63 -35.17 21.92
CA ILE A 9 2.27 -34.75 20.67
C ILE A 9 1.31 -33.90 19.84
N THR A 10 0.07 -34.34 19.65
CA THR A 10 -0.92 -33.59 18.87
C THR A 10 -1.19 -32.21 19.45
N VAL A 11 -1.38 -32.11 20.77
CA VAL A 11 -1.63 -30.84 21.46
C VAL A 11 -0.41 -29.91 21.34
N SER A 12 0.80 -30.43 21.53
CA SER A 12 2.03 -29.63 21.38
C SER A 12 2.21 -29.10 19.96
N VAL A 13 1.92 -29.91 18.93
CA VAL A 13 2.00 -29.47 17.54
C VAL A 13 0.98 -28.38 17.24
N LEU A 14 -0.26 -28.51 17.73
CA LEU A 14 -1.30 -27.50 17.55
C LEU A 14 -0.93 -26.18 18.22
N ILE A 15 -0.42 -26.22 19.46
CA ILE A 15 0.02 -25.01 20.17
C ILE A 15 1.19 -24.35 19.43
N ALA A 16 2.18 -25.12 18.99
CA ALA A 16 3.32 -24.61 18.25
C ALA A 16 2.89 -23.94 16.93
N PHE A 17 1.92 -24.51 16.21
CA PHE A 17 1.38 -23.94 14.99
C PHE A 17 0.64 -22.62 15.24
N MET A 18 -0.18 -22.56 16.30
CA MET A 18 -0.89 -21.32 16.66
C MET A 18 0.09 -20.21 17.06
N LEU A 19 1.14 -20.56 17.82
CA LEU A 19 2.19 -19.61 18.20
C LEU A 19 3.02 -19.15 17.00
N SER A 20 3.38 -20.03 16.07
CA SER A 20 4.14 -19.65 14.89
C SER A 20 3.33 -18.72 13.97
N VAL A 21 2.05 -19.00 13.75
CA VAL A 21 1.14 -18.11 12.99
C VAL A 21 1.03 -16.75 13.68
N GLY A 22 0.85 -16.72 15.01
CA GLY A 22 0.80 -15.46 15.77
C GLY A 22 2.08 -14.63 15.68
N ILE A 23 3.25 -15.27 15.71
CA ILE A 23 4.55 -14.59 15.56
C ILE A 23 4.73 -14.06 14.14
N MET A 24 4.32 -14.82 13.11
CA MET A 24 4.41 -14.39 11.71
C MET A 24 3.55 -13.17 11.43
N ILE A 25 2.37 -13.05 12.06
CA ILE A 25 1.50 -11.87 11.96
C ILE A 25 2.17 -10.63 12.56
N ASN A 26 2.91 -10.76 13.67
CA ASN A 26 3.56 -9.62 14.33
C ASN A 26 4.82 -9.10 13.63
N ASN A 27 5.43 -9.89 12.74
CA ASN A 27 6.62 -9.49 11.96
C ASN A 27 6.26 -9.03 10.54
N PHE A 28 4.98 -9.06 10.17
CA PHE A 28 4.48 -8.41 8.96
C PHE A 28 4.13 -6.96 9.33
N GLU A 29 5.06 -6.04 9.10
CA GLU A 29 4.80 -4.59 9.16
C GLU A 29 3.86 -4.08 8.05
N SER A 30 3.10 -4.95 7.39
CA SER A 30 2.08 -4.51 6.43
C SER A 30 0.93 -5.51 6.34
N GLU A 31 -0.25 -4.99 6.61
CA GLU A 31 -1.48 -5.28 5.86
C GLU A 31 -2.23 -6.59 6.17
N ILE A 32 -2.59 -6.85 7.44
CA ILE A 32 -3.81 -7.62 7.76
C ILE A 32 -4.63 -6.95 8.90
N THR A 33 -4.41 -5.66 9.12
CA THR A 33 -5.44 -4.85 9.77
C THR A 33 -6.27 -4.27 8.65
N GLY A 34 -7.60 -4.37 8.73
CA GLY A 34 -8.52 -3.59 7.91
C GLY A 34 -8.43 -2.08 8.19
N ALA A 35 -7.21 -1.56 8.32
CA ALA A 35 -6.92 -0.16 8.11
C ALA A 35 -7.35 0.11 6.68
N ALA A 36 -8.34 0.98 6.51
CA ALA A 36 -8.63 1.56 5.22
C ALA A 36 -7.27 2.02 4.66
N ILE A 37 -6.83 1.40 3.55
CA ILE A 37 -5.76 1.95 2.74
C ILE A 37 -6.28 3.33 2.40
N ALA A 38 -5.75 4.38 3.02
CA ALA A 38 -6.07 5.73 2.59
C ALA A 38 -5.70 5.74 1.11
N PRO A 39 -6.63 6.08 0.20
CA PRO A 39 -6.31 6.09 -1.22
C PRO A 39 -5.10 7.00 -1.40
N VAL A 40 -4.03 6.46 -1.98
CA VAL A 40 -2.83 7.23 -2.25
C VAL A 40 -3.17 8.15 -3.41
N CYS A 41 -3.30 9.45 -3.10
CA CYS A 41 -3.47 10.47 -4.13
C CYS A 41 -2.22 10.48 -5.03
N GLU A 42 -2.45 10.55 -6.34
CA GLU A 42 -1.39 10.83 -7.32
C GLU A 42 -0.94 12.28 -7.21
N CYS A 43 -1.90 13.21 -7.06
CA CYS A 43 -1.68 14.64 -6.84
C CYS A 43 -2.81 15.23 -6.00
N SER A 44 -2.53 16.32 -5.29
CA SER A 44 -3.52 17.13 -4.55
C SER A 44 -3.61 18.57 -5.07
N GLU A 45 -2.54 19.05 -5.71
CA GLU A 45 -2.48 20.33 -6.40
C GLU A 45 -1.54 20.26 -7.61
N ASP A 46 -1.63 21.23 -8.52
CA ASP A 46 -0.84 21.27 -9.76
C ASP A 46 0.68 21.20 -9.50
N ALA A 47 1.15 21.78 -8.38
CA ALA A 47 2.55 21.75 -7.99
C ALA A 47 3.07 20.35 -7.61
N ASP A 48 2.18 19.41 -7.27
CA ASP A 48 2.58 18.01 -7.02
C ASP A 48 2.93 17.29 -8.34
N CYS A 49 2.47 17.82 -9.47
CA CYS A 49 2.70 17.29 -10.81
C CYS A 49 3.85 17.99 -11.53
N ASP A 50 4.77 18.68 -10.85
CA ASP A 50 5.91 19.33 -11.51
C ASP A 50 6.84 18.27 -12.15
N ASP A 51 6.94 18.25 -13.48
CA ASP A 51 7.86 17.37 -14.23
C ASP A 51 9.22 18.01 -14.54
N ASP A 52 9.50 19.17 -13.93
CA ASP A 52 10.66 20.03 -14.16
C ASP A 52 10.79 20.54 -15.62
N ASP A 53 9.79 20.32 -16.50
CA ASP A 53 9.78 20.85 -17.86
C ASP A 53 8.99 22.16 -17.92
N ARG A 54 9.72 23.27 -18.07
CA ARG A 54 9.12 24.60 -18.22
C ARG A 54 8.21 24.77 -19.46
N CYS A 55 8.19 23.80 -20.37
CA CYS A 55 7.38 23.79 -21.57
C CYS A 55 6.13 22.93 -21.48
N THR A 56 5.83 22.40 -20.30
CA THR A 56 4.57 21.75 -19.96
C THR A 56 3.82 22.60 -18.94
N GLU A 57 2.49 22.55 -19.01
CA GLU A 57 1.60 23.04 -17.97
C GLU A 57 1.19 21.84 -17.13
N ASP A 58 1.55 21.86 -15.84
CA ASP A 58 1.24 20.80 -14.90
C ASP A 58 -0.17 20.98 -14.35
N ILE A 59 -1.00 19.96 -14.50
CA ILE A 59 -2.41 19.98 -14.14
C ILE A 59 -2.72 18.74 -13.32
N CYS A 60 -3.20 18.94 -12.10
CA CYS A 60 -3.78 17.88 -11.30
C CYS A 60 -5.28 17.75 -11.58
N LEU A 61 -5.68 16.69 -12.29
CA LEU A 61 -7.08 16.37 -12.51
C LEU A 61 -7.66 15.64 -11.30
N TYR A 62 -8.90 15.98 -10.92
CA TYR A 62 -9.65 15.36 -9.81
C TYR A 62 -8.91 15.36 -8.44
N PRO A 63 -8.33 16.50 -7.99
CA PRO A 63 -7.58 16.58 -6.74
C PRO A 63 -8.42 16.21 -5.50
N GLU A 64 -9.75 16.29 -5.59
CA GLU A 64 -10.66 15.93 -4.52
C GLU A 64 -10.81 14.42 -4.29
N SER A 65 -10.32 13.58 -5.21
CA SER A 65 -10.49 12.13 -5.18
C SER A 65 -9.17 11.43 -5.42
N CYS A 66 -8.49 10.99 -4.35
CA CYS A 66 -7.22 10.27 -4.47
C CYS A 66 -7.28 9.02 -5.37
N GLU A 67 -8.42 8.34 -5.51
CA GLU A 67 -8.53 7.18 -6.42
C GLU A 67 -8.60 7.57 -7.90
N ALA A 68 -8.90 8.85 -8.19
CA ALA A 68 -9.10 9.37 -9.54
C ALA A 68 -8.13 10.50 -9.90
N SER A 69 -7.37 11.01 -8.93
CA SER A 69 -6.38 12.06 -9.13
C SER A 69 -5.36 11.61 -10.19
N LEU A 70 -5.04 12.48 -11.15
CA LEU A 70 -4.14 12.17 -12.26
C LEU A 70 -3.31 13.40 -12.61
N CYS A 71 -2.01 13.22 -12.79
CA CYS A 71 -1.15 14.26 -13.34
C CYS A 71 -1.22 14.30 -14.87
N VAL A 72 -1.42 15.49 -15.42
CA VAL A 72 -1.38 15.77 -16.85
C VAL A 72 -0.38 16.89 -17.09
N HIS A 73 0.48 16.70 -18.09
CA HIS A 73 1.47 17.68 -18.52
C HIS A 73 1.13 18.13 -19.95
N ASP A 74 0.43 19.24 -20.07
CA ASP A 74 -0.03 19.76 -21.36
C ASP A 74 1.06 20.61 -22.02
N LYS A 75 1.37 20.29 -23.28
CA LYS A 75 2.47 20.95 -23.96
C LYS A 75 2.14 22.40 -24.32
N ILE A 76 3.04 23.31 -23.96
CA ILE A 76 2.97 24.72 -24.35
C ILE A 76 3.56 24.88 -25.76
N GLU A 77 2.69 24.99 -26.77
CA GLU A 77 3.08 25.07 -28.19
C GLU A 77 4.02 26.24 -28.53
N SER A 78 3.98 27.33 -27.76
CA SER A 78 4.86 28.49 -27.93
C SER A 78 6.20 28.36 -27.21
N CYS A 79 6.40 27.30 -26.41
CA CYS A 79 7.61 27.12 -25.64
C CYS A 79 8.75 26.64 -26.53
N THR A 80 9.89 27.32 -26.40
CA THR A 80 11.13 27.00 -27.11
C THR A 80 12.18 26.66 -26.07
N GLN A 81 12.60 25.40 -26.02
CA GLN A 81 13.74 24.95 -25.20
C GLN A 81 15.07 25.20 -25.91
#